data_AF-A0A0K0CTU5-F1
#
_entry.id   AF-A0A0K0CTU5-F1
#
_cell.length_a   1.000
_cell.length_b   1.000
_cell.length_c   1.000
_cell.angle_alpha   90.00
_cell.angle_beta   90.00
_cell.angle_gamma   90.00
#
_symmetry.space_group_name_H-M   'P 1'
#
loop_
_entity.id
_entity.type
_entity.pdbx_description
1 polymer ?
#
loop_
_entity_poly.entity_id
_entity_poly.type
_entity_poly.pdbx_seq_one_letter_code
_entity_poly.pdbx_strand_id
1 'polypeptide(L)'
;MSVRPFEPLKKAEPLKHQLLISKCKAQCAEIATKQREFQDRGRRQIHLIRTFINIVYFEFEDLKRALVKSKEDLEFAKEDMKNGETPARKKALKKANQKYEIQMKVLDDFITGKLADLKSEHVKEIEMIIIEAQTRLLVKSHGKLLASKMHITFLAVTERMGASTN
;
A
#
# COMPACT_ATOMS: atom_id res chain seq x y z
N MET A 1 23.45 -5.66 77.26
CA MET A 1 22.36 -5.58 76.27
C MET A 1 22.91 -4.94 75.01
N SER A 2 23.06 -5.70 73.92
CA SER A 2 23.63 -5.22 72.65
C SER A 2 22.52 -4.63 71.78
N VAL A 3 22.54 -3.32 71.57
CA VAL A 3 21.62 -2.63 70.64
C VAL A 3 22.11 -2.90 69.22
N ARG A 4 21.33 -3.62 68.40
CA ARG A 4 21.64 -3.77 66.98
C ARG A 4 21.40 -2.44 66.25
N PRO A 5 22.29 -2.01 65.33
CA PRO A 5 22.05 -0.82 64.54
C PRO A 5 20.87 -1.06 63.58
N PHE A 6 20.02 -0.05 63.43
CA PHE A 6 18.93 -0.05 62.46
C PHE A 6 19.53 0.10 61.06
N GLU A 7 19.55 -0.97 60.26
CA GLU A 7 19.89 -0.89 58.84
C GLU A 7 18.72 -0.24 58.08
N PRO A 8 18.92 0.88 57.37
CA PRO A 8 17.86 1.47 56.57
C PRO A 8 17.56 0.58 55.37
N LEU A 9 16.28 0.16 55.27
CA LEU A 9 15.73 -0.52 54.10
C LEU A 9 16.12 0.22 52.81
N LYS A 10 16.86 -0.51 51.95
CA LYS A 10 17.39 -0.07 50.66
C LYS A 10 16.30 0.60 49.81
N LYS A 11 16.42 1.91 49.59
CA LYS A 11 15.62 2.73 48.63
C LYS A 11 15.96 2.42 47.15
N ALA A 12 16.23 1.17 46.78
CA ALA A 12 16.76 0.80 45.46
C ALA A 12 15.69 0.37 44.44
N GLU A 13 14.47 0.08 44.87
CA GLU A 13 13.36 -0.34 43.98
C GLU A 13 12.68 0.77 43.14
N PRO A 14 12.49 2.02 43.61
CA PRO A 14 11.72 3.02 42.83
C PRO A 14 12.43 3.47 41.53
N LEU A 15 13.77 3.43 41.50
CA LEU A 15 14.58 3.79 40.33
C LEU A 15 14.40 2.80 39.16
N LYS A 16 14.23 1.50 39.45
CA LYS A 16 14.02 0.46 38.42
C LYS A 16 12.64 0.59 37.76
N HIS A 17 11.61 0.88 38.54
CA HIS A 17 10.26 1.12 38.01
C HIS A 17 10.19 2.39 37.16
N GLN A 18 10.84 3.48 37.58
CA GLN A 18 10.86 4.72 36.82
C GLN A 18 11.57 4.58 35.47
N LEU A 19 12.68 3.82 35.44
CA LEU A 19 13.38 3.47 34.20
C LEU A 19 12.51 2.62 33.27
N LEU A 20 11.80 1.63 33.81
CA LEU A 20 10.88 0.78 33.06
C LEU A 20 9.74 1.60 32.44
N ILE A 21 9.11 2.48 33.21
CA ILE A 21 8.03 3.36 32.74
C ILE A 21 8.53 4.29 31.62
N SER A 22 9.73 4.85 31.77
CA SER A 22 10.34 5.69 30.72
C SER A 22 10.57 4.91 29.42
N LYS A 23 11.10 3.68 29.50
CA LYS A 23 11.26 2.79 28.34
C LYS A 23 9.91 2.47 27.68
N CYS A 24 8.88 2.14 28.47
CA CYS A 24 7.55 1.90 27.93
C CYS A 24 6.98 3.13 27.23
N LYS A 25 7.13 4.33 27.79
CA LYS A 25 6.69 5.59 27.14
C LYS A 25 7.40 5.81 25.81
N ALA A 26 8.71 5.60 25.75
CA ALA A 26 9.48 5.73 24.52
C ALA A 26 9.02 4.73 23.44
N GLN A 27 8.81 3.47 23.82
CA GLN A 27 8.28 2.43 22.92
C GLN A 27 6.87 2.76 22.41
N CYS A 28 5.97 3.23 23.28
CA CYS A 28 4.63 3.66 22.88
C CYS A 28 4.67 4.83 21.89
N ALA A 29 5.57 5.80 22.11
CA ALA A 29 5.75 6.92 21.20
C ALA A 29 6.27 6.45 19.83
N GLU A 30 7.23 5.54 19.80
CA GLU A 30 7.76 4.96 18.57
C GLU A 30 6.69 4.21 17.78
N ILE A 31 5.87 3.39 18.45
CA ILE A 31 4.74 2.68 17.84
C ILE A 31 3.73 3.67 17.26
N ALA A 32 3.40 4.74 17.99
CA ALA A 32 2.46 5.76 17.53
C ALA A 32 2.98 6.51 16.29
N THR A 33 4.28 6.78 16.22
CA THR A 33 4.92 7.40 15.04
C THR A 33 4.86 6.45 13.84
N LYS A 34 5.33 5.20 14.00
CA LYS A 34 5.28 4.19 12.93
C LYS A 34 3.85 3.88 12.46
N GLN A 35 2.86 4.00 13.35
CA GLN A 35 1.45 3.84 12.99
C GLN A 35 0.94 5.02 12.15
N ARG A 36 1.33 6.26 12.48
CA ARG A 36 0.98 7.44 11.69
C ARG A 36 1.59 7.38 10.29
N GLU A 37 2.88 7.08 10.19
CA GLU A 37 3.58 6.94 8.91
C GLU A 37 2.91 5.91 8.00
N PHE A 38 2.54 4.76 8.56
CA PHE A 38 1.82 3.71 7.83
C PHE A 38 0.45 4.19 7.33
N GLN A 39 -0.32 4.87 8.18
CA GLN A 39 -1.61 5.44 7.79
C GLN A 39 -1.46 6.53 6.71
N ASP A 40 -0.43 7.37 6.81
CA ASP A 40 -0.14 8.40 5.81
C ASP A 40 0.20 7.79 4.46
N ARG A 41 1.03 6.73 4.44
CA ARG A 41 1.31 5.96 3.22
C ARG A 41 0.02 5.38 2.62
N GLY A 42 -0.81 4.73 3.43
CA GLY A 42 -2.11 4.20 2.99
C GLY A 42 -3.03 5.27 2.41
N ARG A 43 -3.15 6.43 3.07
CA ARG A 43 -3.93 7.57 2.57
C ARG A 43 -3.42 8.08 1.22
N ARG A 44 -2.09 8.23 1.08
CA ARG A 44 -1.47 8.64 -0.18
C ARG A 44 -1.78 7.66 -1.31
N GLN A 45 -1.70 6.36 -1.06
CA GLN A 45 -2.03 5.35 -2.08
C GLN A 45 -3.49 5.37 -2.48
N ILE A 46 -4.41 5.49 -1.52
CA ILE A 46 -5.85 5.63 -1.84
C ILE A 46 -6.09 6.87 -2.71
N HIS A 47 -5.41 7.98 -2.42
CA HIS A 47 -5.49 9.19 -3.23
C HIS A 47 -4.96 8.97 -4.66
N LEU A 48 -3.79 8.34 -4.82
CA LEU A 48 -3.21 8.04 -6.14
C LEU A 48 -4.12 7.13 -6.98
N ILE A 49 -4.67 6.07 -6.37
CA ILE A 49 -5.64 5.19 -7.05
C ILE A 49 -6.87 5.97 -7.51
N ARG A 50 -7.39 6.88 -6.67
CA ARG A 50 -8.53 7.73 -7.03
C ARG A 50 -8.19 8.63 -8.22
N THR A 51 -7.02 9.27 -8.20
CA THR A 51 -6.55 10.13 -9.29
C THR A 51 -6.37 9.33 -10.58
N PHE A 52 -5.84 8.11 -10.49
CA PHE A 52 -5.72 7.20 -11.62
C PHE A 52 -7.08 6.90 -12.26
N ILE A 53 -8.08 6.52 -11.45
CA ILE A 53 -9.43 6.22 -11.93
C ILE A 53 -10.10 7.46 -12.54
N ASN A 54 -9.93 8.63 -11.94
CA ASN A 54 -10.64 9.84 -12.36
C ASN A 54 -9.99 10.56 -13.54
N ILE A 55 -8.70 10.33 -13.80
CA ILE A 55 -7.96 11.07 -14.83
C ILE A 55 -7.42 10.10 -15.87
N VAL A 56 -6.55 9.18 -15.45
CA VAL A 56 -5.80 8.31 -16.38
C VAL A 56 -6.73 7.35 -17.11
N TYR A 57 -7.72 6.78 -16.42
CA TYR A 57 -8.71 5.90 -17.05
C TYR A 57 -9.60 6.66 -18.06
N PHE A 58 -9.98 7.90 -17.76
CA PHE A 58 -10.77 8.70 -18.68
C PHE A 58 -9.97 9.11 -19.92
N GLU A 59 -8.68 9.42 -19.76
CA GLU A 59 -7.75 9.68 -20.87
C GLU A 59 -7.63 8.45 -21.78
N PHE A 60 -7.50 7.25 -21.22
CA PHE A 60 -7.53 6.00 -21.98
C PHE A 60 -8.83 5.83 -22.77
N GLU A 61 -9.98 6.07 -22.13
CA GLU A 61 -11.28 5.95 -22.78
C GLU A 61 -11.47 6.99 -23.89
N ASP A 62 -10.94 8.20 -23.74
CA ASP A 62 -10.93 9.22 -24.81
C ASP A 62 -10.07 8.79 -26.01
N LEU A 63 -8.86 8.28 -25.76
CA LEU A 63 -7.98 7.77 -26.82
C LEU A 63 -8.62 6.59 -27.57
N LYS A 64 -9.25 5.67 -26.83
CA LYS A 64 -9.99 4.54 -27.41
C LYS A 64 -11.17 5.01 -28.26
N ARG A 65 -11.96 5.97 -27.78
CA ARG A 65 -13.06 6.58 -28.57
C ARG A 65 -12.54 7.23 -29.85
N ALA A 66 -11.43 7.96 -29.76
CA ALA A 66 -10.81 8.60 -30.92
C ALA A 66 -10.34 7.57 -31.97
N LEU A 67 -9.74 6.46 -31.51
CA LEU A 67 -9.34 5.36 -32.37
C LEU A 67 -10.53 4.71 -33.07
N VAL A 68 -11.59 4.35 -32.32
CA VAL A 68 -12.81 3.74 -32.88
C VAL A 68 -13.41 4.64 -33.96
N LYS A 69 -13.56 5.94 -33.67
CA LYS A 69 -14.07 6.91 -34.66
C LYS A 69 -13.18 6.97 -35.90
N SER A 70 -11.85 6.96 -35.74
CA SER A 70 -10.94 6.97 -36.88
C SER A 70 -10.99 5.68 -37.71
N LYS A 71 -11.34 4.55 -37.09
CA LYS A 71 -11.56 3.27 -37.76
C LYS A 71 -12.84 3.31 -38.60
N GLU A 72 -13.92 3.84 -38.05
CA GLU A 72 -15.18 4.06 -38.78
C GLU A 72 -14.96 4.98 -39.99
N ASP A 73 -14.24 6.10 -39.82
CA ASP A 73 -13.87 7.00 -40.92
C ASP A 73 -13.09 6.26 -42.03
N LEU A 74 -12.17 5.36 -41.65
CA LEU A 74 -11.38 4.55 -42.57
C LEU A 74 -12.24 3.51 -43.30
N GLU A 75 -13.13 2.83 -42.60
CA GLU A 75 -14.05 1.86 -43.20
C GLU A 75 -14.99 2.53 -44.19
N PHE A 76 -15.53 3.70 -43.84
CA PHE A 76 -16.33 4.52 -44.77
C PHE A 76 -15.53 4.89 -46.02
N ALA A 77 -14.28 5.37 -45.87
CA ALA A 77 -13.43 5.73 -47.00
C ALA A 77 -13.06 4.52 -47.88
N LYS A 78 -12.90 3.33 -47.29
CA LYS A 78 -12.70 2.07 -48.02
C LYS A 78 -13.93 1.70 -48.83
N GLU A 79 -15.12 1.88 -48.28
CA GLU A 79 -16.38 1.59 -48.98
C GLU A 79 -16.64 2.57 -50.13
N ASP A 80 -16.42 3.87 -49.92
CA ASP A 80 -16.56 4.87 -50.97
C ASP A 80 -15.57 4.64 -52.14
N MET A 81 -14.38 4.10 -51.85
CA MET A 81 -13.41 3.65 -52.87
C MET A 81 -13.90 2.46 -53.69
N LYS A 82 -14.66 1.52 -53.10
CA LYS A 82 -15.29 0.41 -53.84
C LYS A 82 -16.39 0.89 -54.77
N ASN A 83 -17.10 1.96 -54.38
CA ASN A 83 -18.15 2.60 -55.17
C ASN A 83 -17.62 3.47 -56.32
N GLY A 84 -16.31 3.44 -56.60
CA GLY A 84 -15.69 4.04 -57.77
C GLY A 84 -14.36 4.72 -57.43
N GLU A 85 -13.32 4.44 -58.21
CA GLU A 85 -12.01 5.02 -57.98
C GLU A 85 -11.91 6.44 -58.59
N THR A 86 -11.76 7.44 -57.73
CA THR A 86 -11.39 8.80 -58.16
C THR A 86 -10.13 9.26 -57.42
N PRO A 87 -9.33 10.18 -58.00
CA PRO A 87 -8.16 10.76 -57.32
C PRO A 87 -8.51 11.41 -55.97
N ALA A 88 -9.70 12.00 -55.85
CA ALA A 88 -10.20 12.58 -54.61
C ALA A 88 -10.43 11.51 -53.54
N ARG A 89 -11.08 10.40 -53.90
CA ARG A 89 -11.33 9.27 -52.99
C ARG A 89 -10.04 8.58 -52.54
N LYS A 90 -9.05 8.41 -53.44
CA LYS A 90 -7.71 7.90 -53.08
C LYS A 90 -7.02 8.78 -52.03
N LYS A 91 -7.11 10.11 -52.17
CA LYS A 91 -6.57 11.06 -51.18
C LYS A 91 -7.32 10.96 -49.84
N ALA A 92 -8.65 10.86 -49.86
CA ALA A 92 -9.46 10.71 -48.66
C ALA A 92 -9.12 9.41 -47.90
N LEU A 93 -9.02 8.28 -48.60
CA LEU A 93 -8.61 6.99 -48.02
C LEU A 93 -7.23 7.07 -47.38
N LYS A 94 -6.24 7.67 -48.08
CA LYS A 94 -4.89 7.84 -47.53
C LYS A 94 -4.91 8.66 -46.24
N LYS A 95 -5.68 9.76 -46.21
CA LYS A 95 -5.81 10.62 -45.02
C LYS A 95 -6.49 9.89 -43.86
N ALA A 96 -7.56 9.15 -44.12
CA ALA A 96 -8.26 8.35 -43.10
C ALA A 96 -7.34 7.26 -42.53
N ASN A 97 -6.57 6.58 -43.39
CA ASN A 97 -5.62 5.56 -42.97
C ASN A 97 -4.51 6.16 -42.08
N GLN A 98 -3.92 7.29 -42.50
CA GLN A 98 -2.93 8.00 -41.69
C GLN A 98 -3.48 8.41 -40.32
N LYS A 99 -4.72 8.92 -40.27
CA LYS A 99 -5.37 9.29 -39.01
C LYS A 99 -5.54 8.07 -38.09
N TYR A 100 -6.00 6.95 -38.63
CA TYR A 100 -6.15 5.70 -37.87
C TYR A 100 -4.82 5.20 -37.31
N GLU A 101 -3.77 5.14 -38.14
CA GLU A 101 -2.42 4.73 -37.71
C GLU A 101 -1.86 5.63 -36.60
N ILE A 102 -2.07 6.95 -36.70
CA ILE A 102 -1.66 7.90 -35.66
C ILE A 102 -2.42 7.62 -34.35
N GLN A 103 -3.74 7.47 -34.40
CA GLN A 103 -4.53 7.20 -33.19
C GLN A 103 -4.17 5.85 -32.57
N MET A 104 -3.89 4.84 -33.40
CA MET A 104 -3.46 3.52 -32.94
C MET A 104 -2.14 3.62 -32.19
N LYS A 105 -1.17 4.31 -32.78
CA LYS A 105 0.14 4.52 -32.16
C LYS A 105 0.04 5.30 -30.85
N VAL A 106 -0.75 6.37 -30.81
CA VAL A 106 -0.94 7.16 -29.58
C VAL A 106 -1.55 6.30 -28.46
N LEU A 107 -2.53 5.45 -28.77
CA LEU A 107 -3.12 4.56 -27.78
C LEU A 107 -2.11 3.49 -27.32
N ASP A 108 -1.32 2.93 -28.24
CA ASP A 108 -0.31 1.93 -27.91
C ASP A 108 0.81 2.51 -27.04
N ASP A 109 1.32 3.69 -27.39
CA ASP A 109 2.32 4.43 -26.60
C ASP A 109 1.78 4.73 -25.19
N PHE A 110 0.48 5.08 -25.07
CA PHE A 110 -0.16 5.31 -23.78
C PHE A 110 -0.25 4.04 -22.93
N ILE A 111 -0.66 2.90 -23.53
CA ILE A 111 -0.82 1.63 -22.83
C ILE A 111 0.54 1.07 -22.40
N THR A 112 1.50 1.06 -23.31
CA THR A 112 2.82 0.42 -23.11
C THR A 112 3.77 1.27 -22.28
N GLY A 113 3.65 2.60 -22.33
CA GLY A 113 4.41 3.52 -21.50
C GLY A 113 3.65 3.91 -20.24
N LYS A 114 2.88 5.00 -20.34
CA LYS A 114 2.28 5.70 -19.19
C LYS A 114 1.45 4.78 -18.29
N LEU A 115 0.57 3.96 -18.87
CA LEU A 115 -0.31 3.08 -18.10
C LEU A 115 0.47 1.94 -17.41
N ALA A 116 1.46 1.36 -18.11
CA ALA A 116 2.30 0.30 -17.57
C ALA A 116 3.16 0.79 -16.40
N ASP A 117 3.76 1.98 -16.52
CA ASP A 117 4.60 2.59 -15.49
C ASP A 117 3.79 2.87 -14.23
N LEU A 118 2.64 3.55 -14.38
CA LEU A 118 1.75 3.85 -13.26
C LEU A 118 1.25 2.58 -12.55
N LYS A 119 0.89 1.55 -13.32
CA LYS A 119 0.49 0.26 -12.76
C LYS A 119 1.63 -0.36 -11.95
N SER A 120 2.84 -0.40 -12.50
CA SER A 120 4.01 -0.98 -11.84
C SER A 120 4.33 -0.27 -10.52
N GLU A 121 4.29 1.05 -10.51
CA GLU A 121 4.55 1.86 -9.32
C GLU A 121 3.49 1.65 -8.24
N HIS A 122 2.20 1.75 -8.60
CA HIS A 122 1.11 1.55 -7.65
C HIS A 122 1.10 0.13 -7.06
N VAL A 123 1.32 -0.90 -7.89
CA VAL A 123 1.35 -2.29 -7.41
C VAL A 123 2.47 -2.49 -6.39
N LYS A 124 3.69 -2.04 -6.69
CA LYS A 124 4.84 -2.17 -5.78
C LYS A 124 4.56 -1.53 -4.42
N GLU A 125 4.00 -0.31 -4.40
CA GLU A 125 3.74 0.39 -3.14
C GLU A 125 2.59 -0.24 -2.36
N ILE A 126 1.54 -0.72 -3.03
CA ILE A 126 0.45 -1.49 -2.40
C ILE A 126 0.99 -2.78 -1.77
N GLU A 127 1.84 -3.53 -2.50
CA GLU A 127 2.48 -4.73 -2.00
C GLU A 127 3.31 -4.45 -0.74
N MET A 128 4.12 -3.38 -0.75
CA MET A 128 4.88 -2.97 0.43
C MET A 128 3.99 -2.66 1.63
N ILE A 129 2.89 -1.93 1.43
CA ILE A 129 1.93 -1.62 2.49
C ILE A 129 1.28 -2.90 3.04
N ILE A 130 0.93 -3.85 2.17
CA ILE A 130 0.32 -5.13 2.57
C ILE A 130 1.33 -5.96 3.37
N ILE A 131 2.57 -6.10 2.89
CA ILE A 131 3.64 -6.84 3.56
C ILE A 131 3.90 -6.23 4.95
N GLU A 132 3.96 -4.90 5.04
CA GLU A 132 4.14 -4.20 6.30
C GLU A 132 2.95 -4.43 7.26
N ALA A 133 1.72 -4.40 6.76
CA ALA A 133 0.53 -4.68 7.54
C ALA A 133 0.52 -6.13 8.07
N GLN A 134 0.83 -7.10 7.22
CA GLN A 134 0.92 -8.52 7.56
C GLN A 134 2.00 -8.77 8.62
N THR A 135 3.19 -8.18 8.43
CA THR A 135 4.30 -8.28 9.41
C THR A 135 3.87 -7.74 10.77
N ARG A 136 3.20 -6.59 10.80
CA ARG A 136 2.68 -6.00 12.06
C ARG A 136 1.59 -6.85 12.71
N LEU A 137 0.75 -7.54 11.94
CA LEU A 137 -0.27 -8.45 12.44
C LEU A 137 0.32 -9.76 12.99
N LEU A 138 1.33 -10.33 12.32
CA LEU A 138 2.04 -11.53 12.76
C LEU A 138 2.85 -11.30 14.04
N VAL A 139 3.47 -10.12 14.18
CA VAL A 139 4.13 -9.73 15.44
C VAL A 139 3.11 -9.58 16.57
N LYS A 140 1.90 -9.08 16.30
CA LYS A 140 0.82 -9.01 17.30
C LYS A 140 0.27 -10.38 17.70
N SER A 141 0.19 -11.35 16.78
CA SER A 141 -0.24 -12.72 17.12
C SER A 141 0.83 -13.47 17.94
N HIS A 142 2.12 -13.32 17.61
CA HIS A 142 3.21 -13.86 18.42
C HIS A 142 3.36 -13.18 19.78
N GLY A 143 3.16 -11.85 19.86
CA GLY A 143 3.17 -11.11 21.12
C GLY A 143 2.05 -11.53 22.08
N LYS A 144 0.85 -11.80 21.56
CA LYS A 144 -0.25 -12.39 22.36
C LYS A 144 0.09 -13.80 22.83
N LEU A 145 0.73 -14.63 21.99
CA LEU A 145 1.15 -15.98 22.35
C LEU A 145 2.23 -15.97 23.45
N LEU A 146 3.20 -15.06 23.36
CA LEU A 146 4.24 -14.86 24.37
C LEU A 146 3.68 -14.30 25.68
N ALA A 147 2.76 -13.34 25.62
CA ALA A 147 2.07 -12.81 26.79
C ALA A 147 1.22 -13.90 27.49
N SER A 148 0.52 -14.73 26.72
CA SER A 148 -0.24 -15.87 27.26
C SER A 148 0.67 -16.93 27.88
N LYS A 149 1.81 -17.25 27.25
CA LYS A 149 2.82 -18.16 27.83
C LYS A 149 3.40 -17.61 29.13
N MET A 150 3.78 -16.34 29.16
CA MET A 150 4.30 -15.69 30.37
C MET A 150 3.26 -15.67 31.50
N HIS A 151 1.99 -15.42 31.19
CA HIS A 151 0.92 -15.45 32.19
C HIS A 151 0.70 -16.86 32.76
N ILE A 152 0.71 -17.89 31.90
CA ILE A 152 0.64 -19.30 32.34
C ILE A 152 1.86 -19.68 33.19
N THR A 153 3.06 -19.27 32.80
CA THR A 153 4.27 -19.51 33.60
C THR A 153 4.23 -18.79 34.95
N PHE A 154 3.74 -17.55 34.98
CA PHE A 154 3.55 -16.79 36.21
C PHE A 154 2.55 -17.47 37.15
N LEU A 155 1.40 -17.91 36.66
CA LEU A 155 0.41 -18.66 37.44
C LEU A 155 1.00 -19.98 37.97
N ALA A 156 1.69 -20.74 37.12
CA ALA A 156 2.30 -22.03 37.51
C ALA A 156 3.42 -21.88 38.56
N VAL A 157 4.18 -20.79 38.53
CA VAL A 157 5.19 -20.48 39.55
C VAL A 157 4.53 -20.05 40.87
N THR A 158 3.44 -19.29 40.79
CA THR A 158 2.71 -18.80 41.97
C THR A 158 2.03 -19.96 42.72
N GLU A 159 1.46 -20.93 41.99
CA GLU A 159 0.89 -22.16 42.57
C GLU A 159 1.95 -23.04 43.24
N ARG A 160 3.16 -23.18 42.66
CA ARG A 160 4.25 -23.94 43.29
C ARG A 160 4.80 -23.28 44.54
N MET A 161 4.83 -21.94 44.60
CA MET A 161 5.29 -21.23 45.79
C MET A 161 4.22 -21.19 46.90
N GLY A 162 2.93 -21.21 46.54
CA GLY A 162 1.83 -21.34 47.50
C GLY A 162 1.66 -22.75 48.09
N ALA A 163 2.14 -23.78 47.39
CA ALA A 163 2.09 -25.17 47.86
C ALA A 163 3.24 -25.57 48.80
N SER A 164 4.22 -24.68 49.06
CA SER A 164 5.41 -24.95 49.89
C SER A 164 5.25 -24.52 51.36
N THR A 165 4.05 -24.15 51.79
CA THR A 165 3.73 -23.87 53.19
C THR A 165 2.51 -24.69 53.61
N ASN A 166 2.74 -25.98 53.90
CA ASN A 166 1.95 -26.81 54.81
C ASN A 166 2.86 -27.94 55.31
#